data_AF-A0A530ACC9-F1
#
_entry.id   AF-A0A530ACC9-F1
#
_cell.length_a   1.000
_cell.length_b   1.000
_cell.length_c   1.000
_cell.angle_alpha   90.00
_cell.angle_beta   90.00
_cell.angle_gamma   90.00
#
_symmetry.space_group_name_H-M   'P 1'
#
loop_
_entity.id
_entity.type
_entity.pdbx_description
1 polymer ?
#
loop_
_entity_poly.entity_id
_entity_poly.type
_entity_poly.pdbx_seq_one_letter_code
_entity_poly.pdbx_strand_id
1 'polypeptide(L)' 'LLGGNFVTPTVLADVTDDMLVAKEETFGPVAAVLPFDEEAEVLARANNSEMGLAAYVYTRDLNRAMRLTDQLEYGMVA' A
#
# COMPACT_ATOMS: atom_id res chain seq x y z
N LEU A 1 -17.17 -18.16 -21.59
CA LEU A 1 -15.82 -18.04 -21.00
C LEU A 1 -15.49 -16.57 -20.95
N LEU A 2 -15.03 -16.06 -19.80
CA LEU A 2 -14.57 -14.68 -19.69
C LEU A 2 -13.40 -14.50 -20.68
N GLY A 3 -13.43 -13.48 -21.54
CA GLY A 3 -12.52 -13.37 -22.69
C GLY A 3 -11.03 -13.26 -22.30
N GLY A 4 -10.13 -13.25 -23.30
CA GLY A 4 -8.67 -13.28 -23.09
C GLY A 4 -8.07 -12.09 -22.31
N ASN A 5 -8.84 -11.02 -22.08
CA ASN A 5 -8.43 -9.86 -21.28
C ASN A 5 -9.00 -9.88 -19.85
N PHE A 6 -9.64 -10.98 -19.45
CA PHE A 6 -10.17 -11.12 -18.11
C PHE A 6 -9.14 -11.79 -17.19
N VAL A 7 -8.81 -11.10 -16.09
CA VAL A 7 -7.95 -11.62 -15.04
C VAL A 7 -8.77 -11.68 -13.75
N THR A 8 -8.75 -12.82 -13.06
CA THR A 8 -9.44 -12.98 -11.78
C THR A 8 -8.78 -12.09 -10.71
N PRO A 9 -9.56 -11.31 -9.94
CA PRO A 9 -9.02 -10.52 -8.84
C PRO A 9 -8.26 -11.38 -7.84
N THR A 10 -7.07 -10.94 -7.46
CA THR A 10 -6.13 -11.72 -6.65
C THR A 10 -5.63 -10.91 -5.46
N VAL A 11 -5.63 -11.52 -4.27
CA VAL A 11 -5.00 -10.96 -3.07
C VAL A 11 -3.75 -11.78 -2.77
N LEU A 12 -2.62 -11.10 -2.61
CA LEU A 12 -1.37 -11.70 -2.18
C LEU A 12 -1.14 -11.35 -0.71
N ALA A 13 -1.13 -12.36 0.16
CA ALA A 13 -0.81 -12.19 1.57
C ALA A 13 0.68 -12.42 1.82
N ASP A 14 1.17 -11.94 2.97
CA ASP A 14 2.55 -12.12 3.44
C ASP A 14 3.60 -11.65 2.42
N VAL A 15 3.29 -10.58 1.69
CA VAL A 15 4.21 -9.99 0.72
C VAL A 15 5.38 -9.34 1.47
N THR A 16 6.59 -9.53 0.95
CA THR A 16 7.81 -8.91 1.47
C THR A 16 8.26 -7.77 0.57
N ASP A 17 9.06 -6.86 1.11
CA ASP A 17 9.55 -5.69 0.37
C ASP A 17 10.46 -6.07 -0.82
N ASP A 18 10.97 -7.31 -0.90
CA ASP A 18 11.79 -7.79 -2.01
C ASP A 18 11.00 -8.23 -3.24
N MET A 19 9.69 -8.45 -3.11
CA MET A 19 8.84 -8.91 -4.21
C MET A 19 8.55 -7.77 -5.21
N LEU A 20 8.45 -8.10 -6.50
CA LEU A 20 8.17 -7.11 -7.56
C LEU A 20 6.86 -6.34 -7.32
N VAL A 21 5.82 -7.02 -6.83
CA VAL A 21 4.51 -6.41 -6.55
C VAL A 21 4.57 -5.31 -5.47
N ALA A 22 5.63 -5.26 -4.67
CA ALA A 22 5.85 -4.22 -3.67
C ALA A 22 6.60 -2.99 -4.23
N LYS A 23 7.24 -3.11 -5.40
CA LYS A 23 8.09 -2.07 -6.01
C LYS A 23 7.53 -1.50 -7.31
N GLU A 24 6.68 -2.25 -7.99
CA GLU A 24 6.15 -1.90 -9.32
C GLU A 24 4.62 -1.79 -9.34
N GLU A 25 4.10 -0.88 -10.16
CA GLU A 25 2.67 -0.76 -10.38
C GLU A 25 2.16 -1.85 -11.32
N THR A 26 1.39 -2.80 -10.79
CA THR A 26 0.86 -3.94 -11.56
C THR A 26 -0.23 -3.54 -12.58
N PHE A 27 -0.92 -2.42 -12.38
CA PHE A 27 -2.04 -1.94 -13.23
C PHE A 27 -3.10 -3.01 -13.55
N GLY A 28 -3.31 -3.96 -12.63
CA GLY A 28 -4.25 -5.07 -12.76
C GLY A 28 -5.01 -5.32 -11.45
N PRO A 29 -5.95 -6.28 -11.43
CA PRO A 29 -6.79 -6.54 -10.27
C PRO A 29 -6.05 -7.37 -9.20
N VAL A 30 -4.92 -6.85 -8.72
CA VAL A 30 -4.05 -7.47 -7.71
C VAL A 30 -3.91 -6.53 -6.52
N ALA A 31 -4.13 -7.06 -5.31
CA ALA A 31 -3.87 -6.34 -4.06
C ALA A 31 -2.79 -7.10 -3.26
N ALA A 32 -1.69 -6.42 -2.94
CA ALA A 32 -0.64 -6.95 -2.08
C ALA A 32 -0.87 -6.50 -0.63
N VAL A 33 -0.80 -7.44 0.31
CA VAL A 33 -0.89 -7.19 1.74
C VAL A 33 0.46 -7.53 2.36
N LEU A 34 1.09 -6.50 2.90
CA LEU A 34 2.38 -6.61 3.57
C LEU A 34 2.15 -6.40 5.06
N PRO A 35 2.41 -7.40 5.92
CA PRO A 35 2.38 -7.19 7.36
C PRO A 35 3.51 -6.25 7.80
N PHE A 36 3.29 -5.60 8.94
CA PHE A 36 4.26 -4.76 9.63
C PHE A 36 4.01 -4.86 11.14
N ASP A 37 5.04 -4.66 11.95
CA ASP A 37 4.93 -4.76 13.41
C ASP A 37 4.86 -3.38 14.09
N GLU A 38 5.59 -2.40 13.53
CA GLU A 38 5.81 -1.09 14.14
C GLU A 38 5.30 0.06 13.25
N GLU A 39 4.71 1.09 13.84
CA GLU A 39 4.19 2.27 13.11
C GLU A 39 5.31 3.02 12.37
N ALA A 40 6.49 3.12 12.98
CA ALA A 40 7.64 3.79 12.38
C ALA A 40 8.19 3.02 11.16
N GLU A 41 8.13 1.69 11.20
CA GLU A 41 8.57 0.81 10.10
C GLU A 41 7.67 1.01 8.88
N VAL A 42 6.34 0.92 9.05
CA VAL A 42 5.42 1.05 7.92
C VAL A 42 5.42 2.46 7.33
N LEU A 43 5.62 3.49 8.15
CA LEU A 43 5.75 4.87 7.67
C LEU A 43 7.00 5.03 6.79
N ALA A 44 8.16 4.52 7.26
CA ALA A 44 9.39 4.56 6.49
C ALA A 44 9.27 3.77 5.18
N ARG A 45 8.58 2.61 5.21
CA ARG A 45 8.32 1.80 4.03
C ARG A 45 7.40 2.50 3.03
N ALA A 46 6.32 3.13 3.50
CA ALA A 46 5.41 3.90 2.65
C ALA A 46 6.14 5.05 1.92
N ASN A 47 6.93 5.84 2.65
CA ASN A 47 7.66 6.96 2.05
C ASN A 47 8.85 6.52 1.17
N ASN A 48 9.32 5.27 1.28
CA ASN A 48 10.36 4.70 0.41
C ASN A 48 9.77 4.12 -0.89
N SER A 49 8.88 4.88 -1.52
CA SER A 49 8.24 4.55 -2.79
C SER A 49 8.67 5.57 -3.84
N GLU A 50 9.02 5.13 -5.05
CA GLU A 50 9.23 6.05 -6.19
C GLU A 50 7.92 6.70 -6.65
N MET A 51 6.79 6.12 -6.24
CA MET A 51 5.43 6.62 -6.47
C MET A 51 4.95 7.42 -5.25
N GLY A 52 4.01 8.35 -5.45
CA GLY A 52 3.48 9.19 -4.36
C GLY A 52 2.08 9.75 -4.62
N LEU A 53 1.23 9.03 -5.37
CA LEU A 53 -0.07 9.55 -5.80
C LEU A 53 -1.07 9.70 -4.65
N ALA A 54 -1.32 8.61 -3.92
CA ALA A 54 -2.31 8.56 -2.84
C ALA A 54 -1.92 7.56 -1.75
N ALA A 55 -2.19 7.91 -0.50
CA ALA A 55 -2.10 7.02 0.65
C ALA A 55 -3.39 7.09 1.48
N TYR A 56 -3.66 6.01 2.22
CA TYR A 56 -4.84 5.91 3.08
C TYR A 56 -4.46 5.37 4.45
N VAL A 57 -4.98 5.96 5.52
CA VAL A 57 -4.72 5.54 6.90
C VAL A 57 -6.01 5.05 7.55
N TYR A 58 -6.13 3.73 7.73
CA TYR A 58 -7.27 3.12 8.41
C TYR A 58 -6.96 2.83 9.87
N THR A 59 -7.52 3.62 10.79
CA THR A 59 -7.37 3.44 12.23
C THR A 59 -8.59 3.97 13.00
N ARG A 60 -8.82 3.47 14.21
CA ARG A 60 -9.80 4.01 15.16
C ARG A 60 -9.21 5.08 16.09
N ASP A 61 -7.89 5.23 16.10
CA ASP A 61 -7.17 6.21 16.91
C ASP A 61 -6.93 7.48 16.10
N LEU A 62 -7.62 8.56 16.48
CA LEU A 62 -7.51 9.85 15.81
C LEU A 62 -6.11 10.47 15.90
N ASN A 63 -5.39 10.28 17.01
CA ASN A 63 -4.03 10.81 17.15
C ASN A 63 -3.07 10.10 16.20
N ARG A 64 -3.25 8.78 16.02
CA ARG A 64 -2.52 8.00 15.02
C ARG A 64 -2.86 8.45 13.60
N ALA A 65 -4.15 8.65 13.30
CA ALA A 65 -4.58 9.14 11.98
C ALA A 65 -3.87 10.47 11.64
N MET A 66 -3.99 11.48 12.52
CA MET A 66 -3.38 12.79 12.30
C MET A 66 -1.85 12.70 12.16
N ARG A 67 -1.15 12.00 13.07
CA ARG A 67 0.32 11.88 12.98
C ARG A 67 0.78 11.20 11.70
N LEU A 68 0.11 10.14 11.25
CA LEU A 68 0.50 9.43 10.04
C LEU A 68 0.20 10.27 8.81
N THR A 69 -0.96 10.92 8.75
CA THR A 69 -1.32 11.83 7.67
C THR A 69 -0.30 12.97 7.50
N ASP A 70 0.19 13.55 8.59
CA ASP A 70 1.18 14.63 8.54
C ASP A 70 2.58 14.18 8.07
N GLN A 71 2.91 12.89 8.18
CA GLN A 71 4.24 12.35 7.86
C GLN A 71 4.31 11.60 6.53
N LEU A 72 3.17 11.28 5.92
CA LEU A 72 3.11 10.57 4.64
C LEU A 72 3.44 11.52 3.48
N GLU A 73 4.39 11.13 2.63
CA GLU A 73 4.90 11.93 1.51
C GLU A 73 4.11 11.67 0.21
N TYR A 74 2.79 11.94 0.24
CA TYR A 74 1.88 11.66 -0.88
C TYR A 74 1.06 12.88 -1.29
N GLY A 75 0.66 12.95 -2.56
CA GLY A 75 -0.15 14.04 -3.10
C GLY A 75 -1.57 14.11 -2.50
N MET A 76 -2.12 12.97 -2.10
CA MET A 76 -3.39 12.86 -1.38
C MET A 76 -3.25 11.87 -0.22
N VAL A 77 -3.74 12.25 0.95
CA VAL A 77 -3.84 11.35 2.11
C VAL A 77 -5.25 11.42 2.68
N ALA A 78 -5.86 10.26 2.96
CA ALA A 78 -7.24 10.16 3.46
C ALA A 78 -7.43 9.09 4.55
#